data_AF-A0A4Y6R3I6-F1
#
_entry.id   AF-A0A4Y6R3I6-F1
#
_cell.length_a   1.000
_cell.length_b   1.000
_cell.length_c   1.000
_cell.angle_alpha   90.00
_cell.angle_beta   90.00
_cell.angle_gamma   90.00
#
_symmetry.space_group_name_H-M   'P 1'
#
loop_
_entity.id
_entity.type
_entity.pdbx_description
1 polymer ?
#
loop_
_entity_poly.entity_id
_entity_poly.type
_entity_poly.pdbx_seq_one_letter_code
_entity_poly.pdbx_strand_id
1 'polypeptide(L)' 'MDLHLQPDWQRTLGQFVEIRRYGKTVRSGTVEAVMPDNSILWISAAGPFSREMIERAEDFEVFTRYPWDAPPTLT' A
#
# COMPACT_ATOMS: atom_id res chain seq x y z
N MET A 1 13.95 -2.11 9.14
CA MET A 1 12.49 -2.31 9.25
C MET A 1 12.06 -2.71 7.86
N ASP A 2 11.67 -3.97 7.71
CA ASP A 2 11.52 -4.59 6.40
C ASP A 2 10.06 -4.45 5.93
N LEU A 3 9.89 -4.12 4.66
CA LEU A 3 8.59 -4.14 4.01
C LEU A 3 8.30 -5.54 3.51
N HIS A 4 7.06 -5.99 3.70
CA HIS A 4 6.63 -7.32 3.32
C HIS A 4 5.58 -7.23 2.23
N LEU A 5 5.63 -8.19 1.29
CA LEU A 5 4.59 -8.34 0.28
C LEU A 5 3.25 -8.59 0.97
N GLN A 6 2.25 -7.80 0.62
CA GLN A 6 0.89 -7.91 1.12
C GLN A 6 -0.05 -8.35 -0.01
N PRO A 7 -0.35 -9.65 -0.12
CA PRO A 7 -1.28 -10.17 -1.13
C PRO A 7 -2.75 -9.84 -0.80
N ASP A 8 -3.07 -9.46 0.44
CA ASP A 8 -4.41 -9.02 0.82
C ASP A 8 -4.46 -7.49 0.96
N TRP A 9 -4.81 -6.78 -0.13
CA TRP A 9 -4.78 -5.31 -0.14
C TRP A 9 -5.80 -4.73 0.84
N GLN A 10 -6.87 -5.45 1.21
CA GLN A 10 -7.81 -4.99 2.24
C GLN A 10 -7.11 -4.63 3.56
N ARG A 11 -6.03 -5.34 3.90
CA ARG A 11 -5.25 -5.10 5.13
C ARG A 11 -4.40 -3.83 5.06
N THR A 12 -4.25 -3.25 3.88
CA THR A 12 -3.44 -2.05 3.67
C THR A 12 -4.22 -0.77 3.84
N LEU A 13 -5.56 -0.82 3.98
CA LEU A 13 -6.39 0.37 4.14
C LEU A 13 -5.89 1.24 5.30
N GLY A 14 -5.61 2.51 5.01
CA GLY A 14 -5.04 3.47 5.98
C GLY A 14 -3.55 3.32 6.26
N GLN A 15 -2.87 2.30 5.70
CA GLN A 15 -1.44 2.09 5.86
C GLN A 15 -0.64 2.81 4.77
N PHE A 16 0.60 3.20 5.10
CA PHE A 16 1.57 3.63 4.10
C PHE A 16 2.18 2.41 3.41
N VAL A 17 2.17 2.41 2.09
CA VAL A 17 2.65 1.29 1.27
C VAL A 17 3.62 1.73 0.20
N GLU A 18 4.43 0.79 -0.28
CA GLU A 18 5.13 0.88 -1.56
C GLU A 18 4.42 0.02 -2.59
N ILE A 19 4.11 0.62 -3.73
CA ILE A 19 3.65 -0.07 -4.93
C ILE A 19 4.86 -0.36 -5.79
N ARG A 20 5.09 -1.62 -6.10
CA ARG A 20 6.18 -2.08 -6.95
C ARG A 20 5.65 -2.71 -8.22
N ARG A 21 6.39 -2.56 -9.31
CA ARG A 21 6.16 -3.28 -10.57
C ARG A 21 7.51 -3.70 -11.12
N TYR A 22 7.64 -4.97 -11.49
CA TYR A 22 8.90 -5.54 -11.99
C TYR A 22 10.09 -5.25 -11.04
N GLY A 23 9.87 -5.38 -9.73
CA GLY A 23 10.88 -5.15 -8.69
C GLY A 23 11.25 -3.70 -8.41
N LYS A 24 10.60 -2.72 -9.06
CA LYS A 24 10.86 -1.28 -8.86
C LYS A 24 9.69 -0.60 -8.18
N THR A 25 9.96 0.24 -7.19
CA THR A 25 8.94 1.12 -6.60
C THR A 25 8.51 2.17 -7.62
N VAL A 26 7.23 2.16 -7.96
CA VAL A 26 6.62 3.09 -8.92
C VAL A 26 5.79 4.16 -8.21
N ARG A 27 5.28 3.85 -7.02
CA ARG A 27 4.45 4.73 -6.21
C ARG A 27 4.60 4.37 -4.74
N SER A 28 4.48 5.35 -3.86
CA SER A 28 4.34 5.14 -2.42
C SER A 28 3.32 6.12 -1.86
N GLY A 29 2.59 5.72 -0.83
CA GLY A 29 1.63 6.59 -0.17
C GLY A 29 0.68 5.84 0.75
N THR A 30 -0.25 6.58 1.34
CA THR A 30 -1.29 5.99 2.18
C THR A 30 -2.41 5.45 1.33
N VAL A 31 -2.84 4.21 1.59
CA VAL A 31 -3.99 3.60 0.92
C VAL A 31 -5.27 4.22 1.47
N GLU A 32 -6.05 4.83 0.59
CA GLU A 32 -7.30 5.52 0.91
C GLU A 32 -8.50 4.59 0.85
N ALA A 33 -8.51 3.69 -0.13
CA ALA A 33 -9.62 2.78 -0.41
C ALA A 33 -9.12 1.52 -1.11
N VAL A 34 -9.86 0.42 -0.96
CA VAL A 34 -9.61 -0.85 -1.63
C VAL A 34 -10.96 -1.42 -2.06
N MET A 35 -11.06 -1.93 -3.30
CA MET A 35 -12.28 -2.61 -3.74
C MET A 35 -12.53 -3.87 -2.93
N PRO A 36 -13.80 -4.19 -2.57
CA PRO A 36 -14.14 -5.36 -1.76
C PRO A 36 -13.60 -6.68 -2.29
N ASP A 37 -13.49 -6.81 -3.61
CA ASP A 37 -12.95 -7.99 -4.31
C ASP A 37 -11.41 -8.02 -4.40
N ASN A 38 -10.73 -7.06 -3.76
CA ASN A 38 -9.27 -6.97 -3.69
C ASN A 38 -8.59 -6.70 -5.05
N SER A 39 -9.34 -6.20 -6.04
CA SER A 39 -8.85 -5.98 -7.42
C SER A 39 -8.17 -4.62 -7.64
N ILE A 40 -8.59 -3.60 -6.90
CA ILE A 40 -8.16 -2.21 -7.07
C ILE A 40 -7.89 -1.59 -5.70
N LEU A 41 -6.84 -0.78 -5.60
CA LEU A 41 -6.64 0.15 -4.48
C LEU A 41 -6.46 1.58 -4.96
N TRP A 42 -6.70 2.53 -4.06
CA TRP A 42 -6.41 3.94 -4.30
C TRP A 42 -5.38 4.44 -3.29
N ILE A 43 -4.35 5.10 -3.80
CA ILE A 43 -3.40 5.87 -2.99
C ILE A 43 -3.92 7.31 -2.89
N SER A 44 -3.98 7.87 -1.68
CA SER A 44 -4.39 9.26 -1.46
C SER A 44 -3.48 10.25 -2.18
N ALA A 45 -4.04 11.42 -2.47
CA ALA A 45 -3.25 12.57 -2.91
C ALA A 45 -2.27 13.00 -1.79
N ALA A 46 -1.04 13.36 -2.17
CA ALA A 46 -0.02 13.83 -1.23
C ALA A 46 0.91 14.83 -1.92
N GLY A 47 0.93 16.08 -1.43
CA GLY A 47 1.70 17.16 -2.03
C GLY A 47 1.31 17.37 -3.51
N PRO A 48 2.28 17.33 -4.46
CA PRO A 48 2.00 17.52 -5.88
C PRO A 48 1.33 16.32 -6.55
N PHE A 49 1.24 15.18 -5.87
CA PHE A 49 0.70 13.96 -6.46
C PHE A 49 -0.81 13.84 -6.24
N SER A 50 -1.56 13.58 -7.30
CA SER A 50 -2.97 13.28 -7.23
C SER A 50 -3.24 11.92 -6.59
N ARG A 51 -4.50 11.69 -6.24
CA ARG A 51 -5.03 10.36 -5.93
C ARG A 51 -4.81 9.46 -7.14
N GLU A 52 -4.39 8.23 -6.90
CA GLU A 52 -4.00 7.30 -7.96
C GLU A 52 -4.67 5.94 -7.74
N MET A 53 -5.22 5.38 -8.81
CA MET A 53 -5.84 4.06 -8.83
C MET A 53 -4.80 3.04 -9.29
N ILE A 54 -4.69 1.93 -8.57
CA ILE A 54 -3.76 0.84 -8.86
C ILE A 54 -4.58 -0.43 -9.06
N GLU A 55 -4.47 -1.04 -10.25
CA GLU A 55 -5.19 -2.26 -10.61
C GLU A 55 -4.29 -3.48 -10.47
N ARG A 56 -4.73 -4.49 -9.72
CA ARG A 56 -3.94 -5.72 -9.51
C ARG A 56 -3.64 -6.48 -10.80
N ALA A 57 -4.52 -6.36 -11.79
CA ALA A 57 -4.35 -6.99 -13.10
C ALA A 57 -3.14 -6.47 -13.89
N GLU A 58 -2.54 -5.34 -13.47
CA GLU A 58 -1.37 -4.74 -14.13
C GLU A 58 -0.02 -5.17 -13.50
N ASP A 59 0.02 -6.30 -12.80
CA ASP A 59 1.22 -6.86 -12.14
C ASP A 59 1.82 -5.96 -11.05
N PHE A 60 1.00 -5.14 -10.40
CA PHE A 60 1.43 -4.35 -9.25
C PHE A 60 1.49 -5.20 -7.97
N GLU A 61 2.57 -5.01 -7.23
CA GLU A 61 2.80 -5.62 -5.91
C GLU A 61 2.72 -4.54 -4.83
N VAL A 62 2.11 -4.87 -3.70
CA VAL A 62 1.97 -3.94 -2.57
C VAL A 62 2.81 -4.42 -1.42
N PHE A 63 3.65 -3.53 -0.92
CA PHE A 63 4.55 -3.78 0.19
C PHE A 63 4.20 -2.85 1.36
N THR A 64 4.05 -3.42 2.55
CA THR A 64 3.72 -2.64 3.76
C THR A 64 4.48 -3.15 4.98
N ARG A 65 4.46 -2.36 6.05
CA ARG A 65 4.96 -2.80 7.35
C ARG A 65 3.87 -3.62 8.04
N TYR A 66 4.28 -4.65 8.78
CA TYR A 66 3.31 -5.33 9.62
C TYR A 66 2.86 -4.42 10.76
N PRO A 67 1.56 -4.42 11.12
CA PRO A 67 1.06 -3.58 12.21
C PRO A 67 1.66 -3.96 13.58
N TRP A 68 2.23 -5.16 13.74
CA TRP A 68 2.97 -5.56 14.95
C TRP A 68 4.44 -5.11 14.97
N ASP A 69 4.95 -4.49 13.89
CA ASP A 69 6.24 -3.77 13.88
C ASP A 69 6.12 -2.33 14.40
N ALA A 70 4.95 -1.93 14.91
CA ALA A 70 4.85 -0.70 15.68
C ALA A 70 5.79 -0.81 16.90
N PRO A 71 6.70 0.16 17.14
CA PRO A 71 7.51 0.12 18.34
C PRO A 71 6.58 0.01 19.57
N PRO A 72 6.93 -0.77 20.61
CA PRO A 72 6.11 -0.85 21.80
C PRO A 72 5.86 0.58 22.28
N THR A 73 4.59 0.93 22.43
CA THR A 73 4.21 2.21 23.01
C THR A 73 4.80 2.25 24.41
N LEU A 74 5.82 3.09 24.62
CA LEU A 74 6.32 3.39 25.95
C LEU A 74 5.20 4.15 26.67
N THR A 75 4.46 3.43 27.53
CA THR A 75 3.58 4.01 28.57
C THR A 75 4.38 4.77 29.60
#